data_AF-A0A0T2IKG7-F1
#
_entry.id   AF-A0A0T2IKG7-F1
#
_cell.length_a   1.000
_cell.length_b   1.000
_cell.length_c   1.000
_cell.angle_alpha   90.00
_cell.angle_beta   90.00
_cell.angle_gamma   90.00
#
_symmetry.space_group_name_H-M   'P 1'
#
loop_
_entity.id
_entity.type
_entity.pdbx_description
1 polymer ?
#
loop_
_entity_poly.entity_id
_entity_poly.type
_entity_poly.pdbx_seq_one_letter_code
_entity_poly.pdbx_strand_id
1 'polypeptide(L)'
;MQRLLFGDNQFFGVNHMSEDKARSQSMKFQDLSAIMEVLDAAYDEGVTTFMCTTHDRVAEIADLVRATPERYADMEFFPCMPYAHKYANAMTEDGPLGALRRFLPDESLLSAAVKGGKSFASKDIDHVTRMLIDAEMSMFKGLRTPVVFLQNVVVDLLLGLGFDEAFTIFADHVRREYDAEPGFITMNLPLLLDTLERLGIENPIVCSNINKIGFRMPGGLEAYDEALRDRKFRAIAMSVFASGAIAPSEAIEWVCAQPNIESIVFGASSRRNIASTKSLVDEHWPTKVGV
;
A
#
# COMPACT_ATOMS: atom_id res chain seq x y z
N MET A 1 4.88 13.97 -4.44
CA MET A 1 3.82 13.20 -3.76
C MET A 1 3.04 14.13 -2.84
N GLN A 2 1.73 13.95 -2.69
CA GLN A 2 0.92 14.70 -1.71
C GLN A 2 1.28 14.23 -0.30
N ARG A 3 1.45 15.15 0.66
CA ARG A 3 1.92 14.82 2.02
C ARG A 3 0.95 13.98 2.84
N LEU A 4 -0.32 13.99 2.49
CA LEU A 4 -1.34 13.25 3.19
C LEU A 4 -2.13 12.45 2.16
N LEU A 5 -2.18 11.14 2.33
CA LEU A 5 -2.87 10.19 1.47
C LEU A 5 -4.02 9.57 2.26
N PHE A 6 -5.16 9.35 1.60
CA PHE A 6 -6.30 8.71 2.24
C PHE A 6 -6.28 7.20 1.99
N GLY A 7 -6.29 6.40 3.05
CA GLY A 7 -6.33 4.94 2.99
C GLY A 7 -7.76 4.39 2.94
N ASP A 8 -7.92 3.12 2.58
CA ASP A 8 -9.21 2.45 2.41
C ASP A 8 -9.59 1.47 3.54
N ASN A 9 -8.69 1.19 4.48
CA ASN A 9 -8.86 0.18 5.54
C ASN A 9 -10.20 0.27 6.30
N GLN A 10 -10.68 1.50 6.58
CA GLN A 10 -11.96 1.71 7.27
C GLN A 10 -13.18 1.22 6.48
N PHE A 11 -13.10 1.20 5.14
CA PHE A 11 -14.21 0.78 4.28
C PHE A 11 -14.38 -0.74 4.28
N PHE A 12 -13.31 -1.46 4.60
CA PHE A 12 -13.28 -2.93 4.60
C PHE A 12 -13.28 -3.53 6.01
N GLY A 13 -13.59 -2.72 7.04
CA GLY A 13 -13.66 -3.19 8.42
C GLY A 13 -12.31 -3.64 8.99
N VAL A 14 -11.20 -3.20 8.42
CA VAL A 14 -9.87 -3.55 8.94
C VAL A 14 -9.56 -2.65 10.13
N ASN A 15 -9.75 -3.17 11.34
CA ASN A 15 -9.38 -2.50 12.59
C ASN A 15 -8.53 -3.42 13.46
N HIS A 16 -7.27 -3.03 13.71
CA HIS A 16 -6.31 -3.85 14.44
C HIS A 16 -6.46 -3.81 15.97
N MET A 17 -7.33 -2.95 16.52
CA MET A 17 -7.54 -2.83 17.97
C MET A 17 -8.89 -3.35 18.46
N SER A 18 -9.92 -3.31 17.63
CA SER A 18 -11.29 -3.59 18.08
C SER A 18 -12.13 -4.23 16.99
N GLU A 19 -12.53 -5.48 17.24
CA GLU A 19 -13.46 -6.23 16.39
C GLU A 19 -14.85 -5.58 16.34
N ASP A 20 -15.32 -4.98 17.43
CA ASP A 20 -16.59 -4.24 17.44
C ASP A 20 -16.56 -3.00 16.54
N LYS A 21 -15.44 -2.26 16.54
CA LYS A 21 -15.23 -1.15 15.60
C LYS A 21 -15.14 -1.65 14.16
N ALA A 22 -14.39 -2.73 13.91
CA ALA A 22 -14.35 -3.38 12.60
C ALA A 22 -15.75 -3.74 12.08
N ARG A 23 -16.57 -4.37 12.94
CA ARG A 23 -17.94 -4.78 12.60
C ARG A 23 -18.86 -3.60 12.32
N SER A 24 -18.83 -2.57 13.17
CA SER A 24 -19.64 -1.36 12.95
C SER A 24 -19.26 -0.59 11.68
N GLN A 25 -17.96 -0.49 11.39
CA GLN A 25 -17.46 0.10 10.14
C GLN A 25 -17.89 -0.73 8.93
N SER A 26 -17.73 -2.06 8.99
CA SER A 26 -18.16 -2.96 7.93
C SER A 26 -19.67 -2.82 7.64
N MET A 27 -20.52 -2.70 8.67
CA MET A 27 -21.96 -2.44 8.50
C MET A 27 -22.24 -1.06 7.87
N LYS A 28 -21.54 -0.01 8.33
CA LYS A 28 -21.72 1.36 7.81
C LYS A 28 -21.33 1.47 6.34
N PHE A 29 -20.22 0.85 5.95
CA PHE A 29 -19.65 0.95 4.60
C PHE A 29 -20.08 -0.19 3.68
N GLN A 30 -21.17 -0.89 4.00
CA GLN A 30 -21.84 -1.75 3.01
C GLN A 30 -22.42 -0.95 1.84
N ASP A 31 -22.79 0.31 2.11
CA ASP A 31 -23.32 1.25 1.13
C ASP A 31 -22.20 2.08 0.49
N LEU A 32 -22.12 2.04 -0.84
CA LEU A 32 -21.20 2.85 -1.63
C LEU A 32 -21.39 4.35 -1.36
N SER A 33 -22.63 4.79 -1.13
CA SER A 33 -22.91 6.21 -0.85
C SER A 33 -22.16 6.70 0.41
N ALA A 34 -22.14 5.88 1.46
CA ALA A 34 -21.44 6.20 2.70
C ALA A 34 -19.91 6.21 2.53
N ILE A 35 -19.36 5.40 1.61
CA ILE A 35 -17.95 5.45 1.25
C ILE A 35 -17.65 6.77 0.53
N MET A 36 -18.47 7.11 -0.47
CA MET A 36 -18.31 8.32 -1.26
C MET A 36 -18.44 9.60 -0.41
N GLU A 37 -19.36 9.65 0.56
CA GLU A 37 -19.46 10.79 1.49
C GLU A 37 -18.15 11.03 2.27
N VAL A 38 -17.44 9.96 2.63
CA VAL A 38 -16.15 10.05 3.33
C VAL A 38 -15.03 10.45 2.37
N LEU A 39 -15.02 9.93 1.15
CA LEU A 39 -14.06 10.33 0.11
C LEU A 39 -14.26 11.79 -0.31
N ASP A 40 -15.51 12.23 -0.46
CA ASP A 40 -15.85 13.63 -0.70
C ASP A 40 -15.36 14.51 0.43
N ALA A 41 -15.55 14.08 1.69
CA ALA A 41 -15.00 14.81 2.83
C ALA A 41 -13.47 14.89 2.81
N ALA A 42 -12.76 13.84 2.40
CA ALA A 42 -11.30 13.88 2.26
C ALA A 42 -10.87 14.82 1.13
N TYR A 43 -11.54 14.72 -0.04
CA TYR A 43 -11.27 15.56 -1.20
C TYR A 43 -11.53 17.04 -0.90
N ASP A 44 -12.64 17.37 -0.24
CA ASP A 44 -13.00 18.74 0.15
C ASP A 44 -11.97 19.38 1.09
N GLU A 45 -11.32 18.56 1.94
CA GLU A 45 -10.23 18.99 2.83
C GLU A 45 -8.88 19.04 2.11
N GLY A 46 -8.84 18.79 0.80
CA GLY A 46 -7.64 18.83 -0.04
C GLY A 46 -6.79 17.56 0.00
N VAL A 47 -7.33 16.45 0.49
CA VAL A 47 -6.71 15.11 0.40
C VAL A 47 -7.24 14.43 -0.84
N THR A 48 -6.51 14.56 -1.95
CA THR A 48 -6.97 14.15 -3.29
C THR A 48 -6.36 12.83 -3.76
N THR A 49 -5.37 12.29 -3.04
CA THR A 49 -4.80 10.98 -3.34
C THR A 49 -5.46 9.88 -2.49
N PHE A 50 -6.08 8.91 -3.15
CA PHE A 50 -6.68 7.74 -2.52
C PHE A 50 -5.80 6.50 -2.73
N MET A 51 -5.19 6.02 -1.64
CA MET A 51 -4.38 4.81 -1.60
C MET A 51 -5.27 3.63 -1.20
N CYS A 52 -5.50 2.71 -2.14
CA CYS A 52 -6.60 1.75 -2.03
C CYS A 52 -6.23 0.36 -2.55
N THR A 53 -6.81 -0.67 -1.94
CA THR A 53 -6.73 -2.04 -2.41
C THR A 53 -7.59 -2.27 -3.65
N THR A 54 -7.27 -3.31 -4.42
CA THR A 54 -7.97 -3.64 -5.67
C THR A 54 -9.22 -4.51 -5.44
N HIS A 55 -10.14 -4.00 -4.61
CA HIS A 55 -11.41 -4.64 -4.29
C HIS A 55 -12.53 -4.24 -5.27
N ASP A 56 -13.51 -5.12 -5.51
CA ASP A 56 -14.75 -4.80 -6.25
C ASP A 56 -15.42 -3.47 -5.85
N ARG A 57 -15.44 -3.11 -4.57
CA ARG A 57 -15.98 -1.81 -4.13
C ARG A 57 -15.14 -0.63 -4.63
N VAL A 58 -13.84 -0.81 -4.76
CA VAL A 58 -12.96 0.20 -5.36
C VAL A 58 -13.20 0.32 -6.86
N ALA A 59 -13.58 -0.76 -7.54
CA ALA A 59 -14.03 -0.66 -8.94
C ALA A 59 -15.30 0.20 -9.07
N GLU A 60 -16.27 0.05 -8.16
CA GLU A 60 -17.47 0.92 -8.14
C GLU A 60 -17.11 2.41 -7.87
N ILE A 61 -16.17 2.66 -6.95
CA ILE A 61 -15.65 4.03 -6.70
C ILE A 61 -14.97 4.59 -7.95
N ALA A 62 -14.11 3.78 -8.59
CA ALA A 62 -13.40 4.15 -9.80
C ALA A 62 -14.37 4.51 -10.94
N ASP A 63 -15.44 3.74 -11.11
CA ASP A 63 -16.48 4.01 -12.11
C ASP A 63 -17.21 5.33 -11.85
N LEU A 64 -17.57 5.63 -10.61
CA LEU A 64 -18.24 6.87 -10.23
C LEU A 64 -17.32 8.08 -10.43
N VAL A 65 -16.07 7.99 -10.00
CA VAL A 65 -15.06 9.04 -10.18
C VAL A 65 -14.83 9.29 -11.67
N ARG A 66 -14.71 8.24 -12.48
CA ARG A 66 -14.57 8.35 -13.94
C ARG A 66 -15.79 8.99 -14.59
N ALA A 67 -17.00 8.71 -14.08
CA ALA A 67 -18.24 9.30 -14.58
C ALA A 67 -18.44 10.77 -14.17
N THR A 68 -17.65 11.28 -13.21
CA THR A 68 -17.81 12.62 -12.64
C THR A 68 -16.51 13.43 -12.68
N PRO A 69 -15.86 13.60 -13.84
CA PRO A 69 -14.53 14.19 -13.95
C PRO A 69 -14.46 15.65 -13.48
N GLU A 70 -15.56 16.40 -13.57
CA GLU A 70 -15.61 17.79 -13.10
C GLU A 70 -15.48 17.91 -11.58
N ARG A 71 -15.95 16.89 -10.84
CA ARG A 71 -15.90 16.85 -9.38
C ARG A 71 -14.54 16.39 -8.85
N TYR A 72 -13.90 15.47 -9.57
CA TYR A 72 -12.73 14.70 -9.13
C TYR A 72 -11.50 14.91 -10.02
N ALA A 73 -11.38 16.10 -10.63
CA ALA A 73 -10.32 16.40 -11.61
C ALA A 73 -8.89 16.18 -11.07
N ASP A 74 -8.69 16.42 -9.77
CA ASP A 74 -7.40 16.29 -9.08
C ASP A 74 -7.24 14.96 -8.34
N MET A 75 -8.21 14.04 -8.47
CA MET A 75 -8.17 12.77 -7.77
C MET A 75 -7.13 11.84 -8.39
N GLU A 76 -6.27 11.28 -7.55
CA GLU A 76 -5.28 10.27 -7.92
C GLU A 76 -5.52 8.98 -7.14
N PHE A 77 -5.32 7.84 -7.80
CA PHE A 77 -5.44 6.53 -7.19
C PHE A 77 -4.05 5.91 -7.05
N PHE A 78 -3.71 5.48 -5.84
CA PHE A 78 -2.50 4.72 -5.55
C PHE A 78 -2.93 3.27 -5.28
N PRO A 79 -3.16 2.44 -6.32
CA PRO A 79 -3.63 1.08 -6.15
C PRO A 79 -2.60 0.19 -5.46
N CYS A 80 -3.06 -0.63 -4.53
CA CYS A 80 -2.26 -1.53 -3.71
C CYS A 80 -2.68 -2.97 -3.95
N MET A 81 -1.90 -3.72 -4.72
CA MET A 81 -2.22 -5.07 -5.16
C MET A 81 -1.30 -6.13 -4.52
N PRO A 82 -1.75 -7.38 -4.39
CA PRO A 82 -3.11 -7.86 -4.64
C PRO A 82 -4.04 -7.64 -3.43
N TYR A 83 -5.35 -7.63 -3.65
CA TYR A 83 -6.31 -7.66 -2.53
C TYR A 83 -6.30 -9.03 -1.83
N ALA A 84 -5.61 -9.11 -0.69
CA ALA A 84 -5.30 -10.35 0.03
C ALA A 84 -6.53 -11.20 0.40
N HIS A 85 -7.69 -10.61 0.71
CA HIS A 85 -8.88 -11.39 1.11
C HIS A 85 -9.51 -12.19 -0.05
N LYS A 86 -9.31 -11.77 -1.30
CA LYS A 86 -9.62 -12.57 -2.48
C LYS A 86 -8.80 -13.87 -2.50
N TYR A 87 -7.59 -13.84 -1.94
CA TYR A 87 -6.69 -14.98 -1.81
C TYR A 87 -6.85 -15.71 -0.47
N ALA A 88 -7.27 -15.04 0.61
CA ALA A 88 -7.56 -15.64 1.90
C ALA A 88 -8.78 -16.58 1.84
N ASN A 89 -9.81 -16.24 1.06
CA ASN A 89 -10.91 -17.17 0.79
C ASN A 89 -10.40 -18.43 0.08
N ALA A 90 -9.47 -18.29 -0.87
CA ALA A 90 -8.76 -19.43 -1.45
C ALA A 90 -7.86 -20.18 -0.44
N MET A 91 -7.23 -19.50 0.53
CA MET A 91 -6.46 -20.15 1.60
C MET A 91 -7.34 -20.95 2.57
N THR A 92 -8.58 -20.52 2.77
CA THR A 92 -9.55 -21.22 3.63
C THR A 92 -10.08 -22.48 2.96
N GLU A 93 -10.15 -22.49 1.62
CA GLU A 93 -10.58 -23.65 0.82
C GLU A 93 -9.43 -24.61 0.47
N ASP A 94 -8.23 -24.10 0.16
CA ASP A 94 -7.08 -24.88 -0.33
C ASP A 94 -5.98 -25.13 0.74
N GLY A 95 -6.07 -24.51 1.91
CA GLY A 95 -5.08 -24.57 2.99
C GLY A 95 -3.78 -23.79 2.73
N PRO A 96 -2.88 -23.65 3.74
CA PRO A 96 -1.63 -22.90 3.62
C PRO A 96 -0.72 -23.41 2.50
N LEU A 97 -0.70 -24.72 2.27
CA LEU A 97 0.04 -25.35 1.16
C LEU A 97 -0.59 -25.10 -0.21
N GLY A 98 -1.92 -25.07 -0.32
CA GLY A 98 -2.61 -24.85 -1.59
C GLY A 98 -2.51 -23.41 -2.06
N ALA A 99 -2.52 -22.46 -1.13
CA ALA A 99 -2.20 -21.06 -1.41
C ALA A 99 -0.73 -20.89 -1.81
N LEU A 100 0.20 -21.56 -1.10
CA LEU A 100 1.61 -21.58 -1.45
C LEU A 100 1.84 -22.21 -2.84
N ARG A 101 1.08 -23.23 -3.26
CA ARG A 101 1.10 -23.84 -4.61
C ARG A 101 0.45 -22.98 -5.72
N ARG A 102 -0.26 -21.92 -5.35
CA ARG A 102 -0.74 -20.90 -6.30
C ARG A 102 0.30 -19.79 -6.49
N PHE A 103 1.09 -19.50 -5.46
CA PHE A 103 2.21 -18.55 -5.48
C PHE A 103 3.56 -19.18 -5.87
N LEU A 104 3.69 -20.50 -5.73
CA LEU A 104 4.80 -21.32 -6.20
C LEU A 104 4.30 -22.16 -7.38
N PRO A 105 5.11 -22.38 -8.41
CA PRO A 105 4.69 -23.25 -9.50
C PRO A 105 4.57 -24.71 -9.03
N ASP A 106 3.80 -25.54 -9.75
CA ASP A 106 3.63 -26.98 -9.48
C ASP A 106 4.93 -27.68 -9.07
N GLU A 107 4.87 -28.70 -8.21
CA GLU A 107 6.03 -29.49 -7.74
C GLU A 107 6.93 -30.04 -8.88
N SER A 108 6.43 -30.06 -10.12
CA SER A 108 7.20 -30.39 -11.33
C SER A 108 8.28 -29.34 -11.70
N LEU A 109 8.12 -28.08 -11.31
CA LEU A 109 9.02 -26.98 -11.68
C LEU A 109 10.20 -26.83 -10.71
N LEU A 110 9.99 -27.14 -9.42
CA LEU A 110 11.09 -27.31 -8.45
C LEU A 110 11.96 -28.54 -8.79
N SER A 111 11.37 -29.63 -9.28
CA SER A 111 12.12 -30.81 -9.73
C SER A 111 12.79 -30.62 -11.09
N ALA A 112 12.27 -29.75 -11.97
CA ALA A 112 12.93 -29.32 -13.20
C ALA A 112 14.16 -28.43 -12.94
N ALA A 113 14.16 -27.64 -11.88
CA ALA A 113 15.33 -26.85 -11.45
C ALA A 113 16.52 -27.73 -11.05
N VAL A 114 16.26 -28.95 -10.55
CA VAL A 114 17.28 -29.93 -10.17
C VAL A 114 17.87 -30.68 -11.38
N LYS A 115 17.15 -30.74 -12.52
CA LYS A 115 17.55 -31.55 -13.70
C LYS A 115 17.92 -30.79 -14.97
N GLY A 116 18.00 -29.46 -14.93
CA GLY A 116 18.64 -28.67 -15.99
C GLY A 116 17.67 -27.99 -16.93
N GLY A 117 17.45 -26.70 -16.70
CA GLY A 117 16.63 -25.84 -17.57
C GLY A 117 16.32 -24.48 -16.95
N LYS A 118 17.34 -23.73 -16.51
CA LYS A 118 17.22 -22.42 -15.83
C LYS A 118 16.40 -21.34 -16.58
N SER A 119 16.02 -21.56 -17.84
CA SER A 119 15.40 -20.53 -18.69
C SER A 119 13.91 -20.74 -19.01
N PHE A 120 13.35 -21.93 -18.75
CA PHE A 120 11.94 -22.20 -19.10
C PHE A 120 10.97 -21.96 -17.94
N ALA A 121 11.39 -22.21 -16.68
CA ALA A 121 10.52 -22.02 -15.51
C ALA A 121 10.31 -20.56 -15.09
N SER A 122 11.27 -19.65 -15.36
CA SER A 122 11.15 -18.23 -14.98
C SER A 122 10.17 -17.45 -15.86
N LYS A 123 10.13 -17.75 -17.16
CA LYS A 123 9.28 -17.02 -18.12
C LYS A 123 7.78 -17.17 -17.85
N ASP A 124 7.36 -18.34 -17.36
CA ASP A 124 5.95 -18.59 -17.05
C ASP A 124 5.50 -17.82 -15.80
N ILE A 125 6.37 -17.71 -14.78
CA ILE A 125 6.10 -16.92 -13.56
C ILE A 125 6.02 -15.43 -13.89
N ASP A 126 6.95 -14.92 -14.69
CA ASP A 126 6.95 -13.53 -15.14
C ASP A 126 5.64 -13.21 -15.87
N HIS A 127 5.23 -14.06 -16.81
CA HIS A 127 4.03 -13.83 -17.60
C HIS A 127 2.75 -13.86 -16.73
N VAL A 128 2.62 -14.84 -15.83
CA VAL A 128 1.47 -14.93 -14.92
C VAL A 128 1.43 -13.72 -13.97
N THR A 129 2.57 -13.31 -13.44
CA THR A 129 2.65 -12.15 -12.54
C THR A 129 2.18 -10.88 -13.22
N ARG A 130 2.64 -10.63 -14.46
CA ARG A 130 2.22 -9.49 -15.28
C ARG A 130 0.72 -9.51 -15.56
N MET A 131 0.17 -10.66 -15.96
CA MET A 131 -1.27 -10.80 -16.20
C MET A 131 -2.12 -10.52 -14.94
N LEU A 132 -1.65 -10.94 -13.76
CA LEU A 132 -2.33 -10.66 -12.50
C LEU A 132 -2.31 -9.16 -12.17
N ILE A 133 -1.16 -8.51 -12.37
CA ILE A 133 -1.05 -7.05 -12.24
C ILE A 133 -2.04 -6.37 -13.20
N ASP A 134 -2.12 -6.84 -14.44
CA ASP A 134 -3.01 -6.26 -15.45
C ASP A 134 -4.50 -6.42 -15.13
N ALA A 135 -4.88 -7.58 -14.59
CA ALA A 135 -6.24 -7.81 -14.14
C ALA A 135 -6.63 -6.85 -13.01
N GLU A 136 -5.76 -6.66 -12.01
CA GLU A 136 -6.00 -5.76 -10.88
C GLU A 136 -5.98 -4.28 -11.32
N MET A 137 -5.14 -3.91 -12.28
CA MET A 137 -5.07 -2.54 -12.81
C MET A 137 -6.22 -2.17 -13.76
N SER A 138 -6.89 -3.15 -14.35
CA SER A 138 -7.94 -2.92 -15.35
C SER A 138 -9.07 -1.99 -14.89
N MET A 139 -9.42 -2.02 -13.58
CA MET A 139 -10.45 -1.16 -13.01
C MET A 139 -10.05 0.33 -12.97
N PHE A 140 -8.76 0.65 -12.99
CA PHE A 140 -8.27 2.03 -12.96
C PHE A 140 -8.05 2.63 -14.35
N LYS A 141 -8.43 1.92 -15.42
CA LYS A 141 -8.30 2.42 -16.78
C LYS A 141 -8.99 3.79 -16.94
N GLY A 142 -8.25 4.77 -17.47
CA GLY A 142 -8.73 6.14 -17.66
C GLY A 142 -8.73 7.01 -16.39
N LEU A 143 -8.19 6.50 -15.28
CA LEU A 143 -7.95 7.26 -14.05
C LEU A 143 -6.45 7.52 -13.88
N ARG A 144 -6.11 8.49 -13.04
CA ARG A 144 -4.71 8.85 -12.74
C ARG A 144 -4.14 7.89 -11.70
N THR A 145 -3.19 7.04 -12.10
CA THR A 145 -2.48 6.10 -11.22
C THR A 145 -0.97 6.30 -11.28
N PRO A 146 -0.42 7.42 -10.76
CA PRO A 146 1.00 7.72 -10.90
C PRO A 146 1.91 6.81 -10.06
N VAL A 147 1.36 6.11 -9.06
CA VAL A 147 2.10 5.14 -8.23
C VAL A 147 1.27 3.88 -8.07
N VAL A 148 1.89 2.71 -8.28
CA VAL A 148 1.26 1.39 -8.10
C VAL A 148 2.03 0.60 -7.07
N PHE A 149 1.35 0.09 -6.04
CA PHE A 149 1.96 -0.56 -4.89
C PHE A 149 1.83 -2.08 -4.92
N LEU A 150 2.91 -2.76 -4.56
CA LEU A 150 2.88 -4.16 -4.12
C LEU A 150 2.60 -4.22 -2.61
N GLN A 151 1.57 -4.96 -2.22
CA GLN A 151 1.08 -5.08 -0.84
C GLN A 151 2.04 -5.83 0.08
N ASN A 152 1.99 -5.50 1.37
CA ASN A 152 2.89 -6.07 2.37
C ASN A 152 2.76 -7.59 2.51
N VAL A 153 1.57 -8.15 2.32
CA VAL A 153 1.38 -9.62 2.35
C VAL A 153 2.23 -10.33 1.29
N VAL A 154 2.43 -9.72 0.13
CA VAL A 154 3.25 -10.27 -0.95
C VAL A 154 4.70 -9.87 -0.76
N VAL A 155 4.99 -8.59 -0.48
CA VAL A 155 6.35 -8.10 -0.27
C VAL A 155 7.06 -8.87 0.85
N ASP A 156 6.44 -8.96 2.02
CA ASP A 156 7.05 -9.60 3.18
C ASP A 156 7.16 -11.13 3.00
N LEU A 157 6.24 -11.76 2.25
CA LEU A 157 6.34 -13.17 1.87
C LEU A 157 7.51 -13.42 0.93
N LEU A 158 7.67 -12.61 -0.11
CA LEU A 158 8.77 -12.71 -1.06
C LEU A 158 10.12 -12.51 -0.38
N LEU A 159 10.21 -11.52 0.53
CA LEU A 159 11.39 -11.32 1.38
C LEU A 159 11.70 -12.56 2.23
N GLY A 160 10.68 -13.15 2.86
CA GLY A 160 10.84 -14.34 3.71
C GLY A 160 11.27 -15.59 2.93
N LEU A 161 10.88 -15.71 1.66
CA LEU A 161 11.26 -16.81 0.77
C LEU A 161 12.60 -16.56 0.04
N GLY A 162 13.12 -15.33 0.09
CA GLY A 162 14.30 -14.92 -0.69
C GLY A 162 14.05 -14.87 -2.20
N PHE A 163 12.79 -14.69 -2.62
CA PHE A 163 12.43 -14.60 -4.04
C PHE A 163 12.47 -13.15 -4.54
N ASP A 164 13.65 -12.55 -4.45
CA ASP A 164 13.88 -11.12 -4.62
C ASP A 164 13.62 -10.63 -6.06
N GLU A 165 13.85 -11.48 -7.07
CA GLU A 165 13.67 -11.14 -8.50
C GLU A 165 12.24 -10.66 -8.83
N ALA A 166 11.24 -11.08 -8.04
CA ALA A 166 9.86 -10.62 -8.21
C ALA A 166 9.72 -9.08 -8.08
N PHE A 167 10.57 -8.42 -7.29
CA PHE A 167 10.51 -6.96 -7.13
C PHE A 167 10.92 -6.21 -8.39
N THR A 168 11.93 -6.70 -9.13
CA THR A 168 12.36 -6.08 -10.39
C THR A 168 11.34 -6.34 -11.49
N ILE A 169 10.76 -7.55 -11.54
CA ILE A 169 9.68 -7.89 -12.48
C ILE A 169 8.48 -6.95 -12.30
N PHE A 170 8.02 -6.76 -11.05
CA PHE A 170 6.95 -5.82 -10.72
C PHE A 170 7.31 -4.39 -11.12
N ALA A 171 8.50 -3.92 -10.70
CA ALA A 171 8.94 -2.56 -10.95
C ALA A 171 9.05 -2.22 -12.45
N ASP A 172 9.58 -3.14 -13.25
CA ASP A 172 9.71 -2.98 -14.69
C ASP A 172 8.35 -3.01 -15.39
N HIS A 173 7.44 -3.88 -14.96
CA HIS A 173 6.10 -3.98 -15.55
C HIS A 173 5.28 -2.72 -15.29
N VAL A 174 5.28 -2.23 -14.05
CA VAL A 174 4.58 -0.99 -13.66
C VAL A 174 5.08 0.21 -14.47
N ARG A 175 6.40 0.37 -14.61
CA ARG A 175 6.98 1.48 -15.38
C ARG A 175 6.65 1.39 -16.86
N ARG A 176 6.72 0.20 -17.46
CA ARG A 176 6.57 0.02 -18.91
C ARG A 176 5.12 0.06 -19.38
N GLU A 177 4.21 -0.58 -18.67
CA GLU A 177 2.82 -0.73 -19.11
C GLU A 177 1.90 0.39 -18.62
N TYR A 178 2.20 0.98 -17.45
CA TYR A 178 1.32 1.96 -16.80
C TYR A 178 1.90 3.37 -16.74
N ASP A 179 3.15 3.58 -17.17
CA ASP A 179 3.87 4.86 -17.02
C ASP A 179 3.79 5.39 -15.58
N ALA A 180 3.88 4.47 -14.61
CA ALA A 180 3.70 4.72 -13.19
C ALA A 180 4.97 4.35 -12.41
N GLU A 181 5.10 4.90 -11.20
CA GLU A 181 6.18 4.54 -10.29
C GLU A 181 5.82 3.30 -9.45
N PRO A 182 6.72 2.32 -9.29
CA PRO A 182 6.48 1.20 -8.41
C PRO A 182 6.70 1.58 -6.95
N GLY A 183 5.70 1.28 -6.12
CA GLY A 183 5.75 1.38 -4.67
C GLY A 183 5.74 0.01 -4.00
N PHE A 184 6.30 -0.07 -2.80
CA PHE A 184 6.34 -1.30 -2.02
C PHE A 184 5.81 -1.05 -0.62
N ILE A 185 4.80 -1.81 -0.19
CA ILE A 185 4.31 -1.77 1.19
C ILE A 185 5.00 -2.89 1.95
N THR A 186 5.53 -2.63 3.15
CA THR A 186 6.23 -3.65 3.94
C THR A 186 6.01 -3.45 5.43
N MET A 187 6.11 -4.53 6.19
CA MET A 187 6.29 -4.48 7.63
C MET A 187 7.77 -4.52 8.04
N ASN A 188 8.71 -4.79 7.14
CA ASN A 188 10.14 -4.91 7.45
C ASN A 188 10.97 -3.95 6.57
N LEU A 189 10.87 -2.66 6.87
CA LEU A 189 11.54 -1.59 6.12
C LEU A 189 13.05 -1.83 5.95
N PRO A 190 13.84 -2.13 7.00
CA PRO A 190 15.29 -2.31 6.83
C PRO A 190 15.64 -3.44 5.85
N LEU A 191 15.00 -4.61 5.99
CA LEU A 191 15.26 -5.76 5.12
C LEU A 191 14.83 -5.49 3.67
N LEU A 192 13.70 -4.80 3.48
CA LEU A 192 13.26 -4.44 2.14
C LEU A 192 14.26 -3.50 1.47
N LEU A 193 14.73 -2.46 2.15
CA LEU A 193 15.67 -1.50 1.57
C LEU A 193 16.99 -2.17 1.15
N ASP A 194 17.53 -3.08 1.97
CA ASP A 194 18.73 -3.86 1.61
C ASP A 194 18.51 -4.72 0.37
N THR A 195 17.32 -5.27 0.23
CA THR A 195 16.95 -6.11 -0.92
C THR A 195 16.75 -5.27 -2.18
N LEU A 196 16.01 -4.17 -2.10
CA LEU A 196 15.80 -3.25 -3.23
C LEU A 196 17.12 -2.63 -3.71
N GLU A 197 18.01 -2.25 -2.80
CA GLU A 197 19.34 -1.73 -3.15
C GLU A 197 20.20 -2.79 -3.86
N ARG A 198 20.22 -4.04 -3.35
CA ARG A 198 20.91 -5.16 -4.00
C ARG A 198 20.40 -5.42 -5.43
N LEU A 199 19.11 -5.20 -5.66
CA LEU A 199 18.47 -5.35 -6.96
C LEU A 199 18.64 -4.12 -7.88
N GLY A 200 19.28 -3.05 -7.40
CA GLY A 200 19.46 -1.81 -8.17
C GLY A 200 18.20 -0.97 -8.30
N ILE A 201 17.19 -1.15 -7.44
CA ILE A 201 16.00 -0.31 -7.40
C ILE A 201 16.32 0.94 -6.59
N GLU A 202 16.74 2.00 -7.28
CA GLU A 202 17.15 3.26 -6.66
C GLU A 202 15.96 4.16 -6.27
N ASN A 203 16.10 4.86 -5.13
CA ASN A 203 15.12 5.83 -4.61
C ASN A 203 13.65 5.32 -4.61
N PRO A 204 13.38 4.10 -4.11
CA PRO A 204 12.05 3.49 -4.18
C PRO A 204 11.02 4.26 -3.34
N ILE A 205 9.74 4.14 -3.70
CA ILE A 205 8.64 4.56 -2.84
C ILE A 205 8.31 3.39 -1.91
N VAL A 206 8.41 3.60 -0.60
CA VAL A 206 8.15 2.54 0.38
C VAL A 206 7.15 3.01 1.42
N CYS A 207 6.06 2.27 1.57
CA CYS A 207 5.08 2.47 2.62
C CYS A 207 5.31 1.46 3.75
N SER A 208 5.58 1.94 4.97
CA SER A 208 5.84 1.07 6.11
C SER A 208 5.23 1.62 7.39
N ASN A 209 5.07 0.76 8.40
CA ASN A 209 4.66 1.22 9.72
C ASN A 209 5.76 2.14 10.27
N ILE A 210 5.43 3.40 10.57
CA ILE A 210 6.35 4.36 11.18
C ILE A 210 5.57 5.12 12.24
N ASN A 211 5.83 4.82 13.51
CA ASN A 211 5.12 5.40 14.63
C ASN A 211 6.00 5.45 15.89
N LYS A 212 5.64 6.35 16.80
CA LYS A 212 6.44 6.72 17.97
C LYS A 212 6.78 5.55 18.91
N ILE A 213 5.95 4.50 18.95
CA ILE A 213 6.08 3.41 19.91
C ILE A 213 6.61 2.10 19.30
N GLY A 214 7.01 2.10 18.03
CA GLY A 214 7.55 0.89 17.37
C GLY A 214 6.48 -0.16 17.02
N PHE A 215 5.20 0.21 16.96
CA PHE A 215 4.12 -0.72 16.66
C PHE A 215 4.28 -1.28 15.25
N ARG A 216 4.41 -2.62 15.14
CA ARG A 216 4.58 -3.33 13.86
C ARG A 216 5.81 -2.87 13.05
N MET A 217 6.90 -2.57 13.76
CA MET A 217 8.21 -2.21 13.20
C MET A 217 9.30 -3.27 13.53
N PRO A 218 9.25 -4.47 12.94
CA PRO A 218 10.31 -5.48 12.99
C PRO A 218 11.71 -4.90 12.79
N GLY A 219 12.63 -5.18 13.72
CA GLY A 219 13.96 -4.57 13.76
C GLY A 219 14.09 -3.45 14.80
N GLY A 220 12.98 -2.93 15.33
CA GLY A 220 12.99 -1.91 16.38
C GLY A 220 13.00 -0.49 15.84
N LEU A 221 12.88 0.49 16.75
CA LEU A 221 12.87 1.90 16.39
C LEU A 221 14.24 2.34 15.85
N GLU A 222 15.31 1.82 16.42
CA GLU A 222 16.69 2.16 16.06
C GLU A 222 16.99 1.84 14.59
N ALA A 223 16.60 0.64 14.12
CA ALA A 223 16.83 0.24 12.73
C ALA A 223 16.03 1.10 11.73
N TYR A 224 14.83 1.57 12.12
CA TYR A 224 14.03 2.46 11.29
C TYR A 224 14.58 3.88 11.29
N ASP A 225 15.08 4.39 12.42
CA ASP A 225 15.73 5.69 12.50
C ASP A 225 17.01 5.72 11.65
N GLU A 226 17.84 4.68 11.73
CA GLU A 226 19.00 4.50 10.84
C GLU A 226 18.60 4.47 9.37
N ALA A 227 17.56 3.70 9.01
CA ALA A 227 17.05 3.64 7.65
C ALA A 227 16.58 5.00 7.14
N LEU A 228 15.77 5.72 7.92
CA LEU A 228 15.23 7.04 7.57
C LEU A 228 16.33 8.09 7.47
N ARG A 229 17.39 8.01 8.27
CA ARG A 229 18.49 8.99 8.26
C ARG A 229 19.50 8.75 7.15
N ASP A 230 19.90 7.49 6.93
CA ASP A 230 21.08 7.15 6.13
C ASP A 230 20.77 6.61 4.73
N ARG A 231 19.53 6.16 4.47
CA ARG A 231 19.16 5.55 3.19
C ARG A 231 18.40 6.52 2.31
N LYS A 232 18.60 6.39 0.99
CA LYS A 232 17.91 7.19 -0.03
C LYS A 232 16.67 6.45 -0.54
N PHE A 233 15.50 6.87 -0.07
CA PHE A 233 14.19 6.39 -0.54
C PHE A 233 13.11 7.41 -0.18
N ARG A 234 11.89 7.19 -0.67
CA ARG A 234 10.73 8.06 -0.43
C ARG A 234 9.76 7.35 0.49
N ALA A 235 9.78 7.71 1.79
CA ALA A 235 8.99 7.00 2.78
C ALA A 235 7.55 7.52 2.85
N ILE A 236 6.60 6.59 2.92
CA ILE A 236 5.21 6.84 3.28
C ILE A 236 4.95 6.19 4.64
N ALA A 237 4.62 7.00 5.63
CA ALA A 237 4.32 6.51 6.97
C ALA A 237 2.87 6.01 7.06
N MET A 238 2.68 4.74 7.41
CA MET A 238 1.38 4.18 7.79
C MET A 238 1.35 3.80 9.28
N SER A 239 0.16 3.55 9.81
CA SER A 239 -0.06 3.20 11.23
C SER A 239 0.49 4.22 12.22
N VAL A 240 0.51 5.51 11.84
CA VAL A 240 1.10 6.61 12.63
C VAL A 240 0.51 6.74 14.04
N PHE A 241 -0.77 6.41 14.21
CA PHE A 241 -1.47 6.42 15.51
C PHE A 241 -1.26 5.15 16.35
N ALA A 242 -0.49 4.18 15.86
CA ALA A 242 -0.33 2.84 16.46
C ALA A 242 -1.69 2.22 16.82
N SER A 243 -2.61 2.25 15.87
CA SER A 243 -4.02 1.82 16.02
C SER A 243 -4.82 2.56 17.11
N GLY A 244 -4.38 3.75 17.53
CA GLY A 244 -5.03 4.57 18.55
C GLY A 244 -4.34 4.53 19.91
N ALA A 245 -3.17 3.89 20.02
CA ALA A 245 -2.36 3.90 21.24
C ALA A 245 -1.64 5.24 21.48
N ILE A 246 -1.51 6.08 20.45
CA ILE A 246 -0.88 7.41 20.54
C ILE A 246 -1.94 8.48 20.27
N ALA A 247 -1.91 9.58 21.02
CA ALA A 247 -2.80 10.72 20.76
C ALA A 247 -2.52 11.33 19.37
N PRO A 248 -3.56 11.77 18.62
CA PRO A 248 -3.34 12.23 17.24
C PRO A 248 -2.32 13.36 17.08
N SER A 249 -2.35 14.38 17.93
CA SER A 249 -1.39 15.48 17.88
C SER A 249 0.05 14.99 18.10
N GLU A 250 0.27 14.19 19.15
CA GLU A 250 1.57 13.61 19.47
C GLU A 250 2.10 12.69 18.35
N ALA A 251 1.23 11.89 17.74
CA ALA A 251 1.59 11.01 16.64
C ALA A 251 2.02 11.80 15.40
N ILE A 252 1.24 12.80 15.00
CA ILE A 252 1.53 13.60 13.81
C ILE A 252 2.77 14.46 14.03
N GLU A 253 2.90 15.15 15.17
CA GLU A 253 4.11 15.91 15.52
C GLU A 253 5.37 15.05 15.42
N TRP A 254 5.35 13.85 16.01
CA TRP A 254 6.50 12.97 16.00
C TRP A 254 6.86 12.47 14.60
N VAL A 255 5.87 12.05 13.80
CA VAL A 255 6.11 11.55 12.43
C VAL A 255 6.62 12.67 11.51
N CYS A 256 6.04 13.88 11.60
CA CYS A 256 6.48 15.03 10.80
C CYS A 256 7.92 15.47 11.12
N ALA A 257 8.43 15.16 12.30
CA ALA A 257 9.80 15.46 12.71
C ALA A 257 10.84 14.46 12.18
N GLN A 258 10.43 13.31 11.63
CA GLN A 258 11.36 12.29 11.14
C GLN A 258 11.95 12.68 9.77
N PRO A 259 13.22 12.31 9.49
CA PRO A 259 13.83 12.54 8.18
C PRO A 259 13.21 11.62 7.10
N ASN A 260 13.32 12.05 5.84
CA ASN A 260 12.99 11.25 4.64
C ASN A 260 11.57 10.68 4.53
N ILE A 261 10.64 11.13 5.38
CA ILE A 261 9.21 10.89 5.16
C ILE A 261 8.69 11.93 4.17
N GLU A 262 8.03 11.47 3.11
CA GLU A 262 7.42 12.35 2.09
C GLU A 262 5.90 12.44 2.27
N SER A 263 5.28 11.42 2.86
CA SER A 263 3.83 11.37 3.02
C SER A 263 3.39 10.53 4.23
N ILE A 264 2.19 10.81 4.73
CA ILE A 264 1.46 9.98 5.69
C ILE A 264 0.25 9.41 4.99
N VAL A 265 -0.01 8.12 5.13
CA VAL A 265 -1.30 7.52 4.80
C VAL A 265 -2.12 7.29 6.07
N PHE A 266 -3.36 7.75 6.05
CA PHE A 266 -4.27 7.62 7.20
C PHE A 266 -5.67 7.20 6.75
N GLY A 267 -6.40 6.54 7.65
CA GLY A 267 -7.82 6.20 7.46
C GLY A 267 -8.67 6.91 8.50
N ALA A 268 -9.87 7.36 8.09
CA ALA A 268 -10.85 7.97 8.99
C ALA A 268 -12.28 7.70 8.48
N SER A 269 -13.24 7.62 9.41
CA SER A 269 -14.64 7.28 9.07
C SER A 269 -15.61 8.46 9.19
N SER A 270 -15.11 9.66 9.46
CA SER A 270 -15.91 10.88 9.65
C SER A 270 -15.17 12.13 9.16
N ARG A 271 -15.91 13.09 8.60
CA ARG A 271 -15.39 14.40 8.17
C ARG A 271 -14.61 15.12 9.27
N ARG A 272 -15.11 15.09 10.52
CA ARG A 272 -14.43 15.69 11.68
C ARG A 272 -13.01 15.13 11.88
N ASN A 273 -12.86 13.81 11.79
CA ASN A 273 -11.54 13.19 11.99
C ASN A 273 -10.60 13.51 10.82
N ILE A 274 -11.12 13.54 9.59
CA ILE A 274 -10.34 13.93 8.41
C ILE A 274 -9.82 15.37 8.54
N ALA A 275 -10.71 16.32 8.80
CA ALA A 275 -10.35 17.73 9.00
C ALA A 275 -9.36 17.90 10.16
N SER A 276 -9.56 17.17 11.28
CA SER A 276 -8.64 17.21 12.41
C SER A 276 -7.24 16.69 12.05
N THR A 277 -7.13 15.58 11.32
CA THR A 277 -5.83 15.04 10.90
C THR A 277 -5.16 15.96 9.89
N LYS A 278 -5.91 16.50 8.91
CA LYS A 278 -5.41 17.48 7.94
C LYS A 278 -4.83 18.72 8.64
N SER A 279 -5.57 19.29 9.58
CA SER A 279 -5.13 20.45 10.35
C SER A 279 -3.83 20.18 11.13
N LEU A 280 -3.70 19.01 11.76
CA LEU A 280 -2.46 18.65 12.48
C LEU A 280 -1.27 18.49 11.53
N VAL A 281 -1.49 17.90 10.35
CA VAL A 281 -0.44 17.76 9.34
C VAL A 281 -0.03 19.12 8.80
N ASP A 282 -0.96 20.04 8.55
CA ASP A 282 -0.63 21.39 8.10
C ASP A 282 0.15 22.19 9.15
N GLU A 283 -0.18 21.99 10.43
CA GLU A 283 0.49 22.63 11.56
C GLU A 283 1.93 22.15 11.73
N HIS A 284 2.14 20.82 11.77
CA HIS A 284 3.44 20.23 12.07
C HIS A 284 4.30 19.96 10.83
N TRP A 285 3.70 19.94 9.65
CA TRP A 285 4.37 19.76 8.37
C TRP A 285 4.13 20.98 7.48
N PRO A 286 4.73 22.14 7.80
CA PRO A 286 4.56 23.33 6.98
C PRO A 286 5.14 23.08 5.59
N THR A 287 4.39 23.45 4.55
CA THR A 287 4.91 23.42 3.18
C THR A 287 6.11 24.34 3.14
N LYS A 288 7.28 23.85 2.72
CA LYS A 288 8.39 24.75 2.41
C LYS A 288 7.88 25.62 1.26
N VAL A 289 7.43 26.84 1.57
CA VAL A 289 7.20 27.88 0.57
C VAL A 289 8.53 28.03 -0.13
N GLY A 290 8.53 27.80 -1.45
CA GLY A 290 9.74 27.61 -2.25
C GLY A 290 10.82 28.67 -1.98
N VAL A 291 12.06 28.19 -1.94
CA VAL A 291 13.24 29.00 -2.30
C VAL A 291 13.43 28.84 -3.80
#